data_AF-A0A075HK88-F1
#
_entry.id   AF-A0A075HK88-F1
#
_cell.length_a   1.000
_cell.length_b   1.000
_cell.length_c   1.000
_cell.angle_alpha   90.00
_cell.angle_beta   90.00
_cell.angle_gamma   90.00
#
_symmetry.space_group_name_H-M   'P 1'
#
loop_
_entity.id
_entity.type
_entity.pdbx_description
1 polymer ?
#
loop_
_entity_poly.entity_id
_entity_poly.type
_entity_poly.pdbx_seq_one_letter_code
_entity_poly.pdbx_strand_id
1 'polypeptide(L)'
;MARELNNEFLNRYSHMDSHKSWTVISKLEEPKIDDVGLTPFAQAMPKKYRIEGDAVTAYRKYYVNEKTFARWKLKNPYWWKHSRFN
;
A
#
# COMPACT_ATOMS: atom_id res chain seq x y z
N MET A 1 -8.00 5.58 -8.98
CA MET A 1 -7.48 5.01 -7.71
C MET A 1 -8.57 4.81 -6.65
N ALA A 2 -9.38 5.82 -6.31
CA ALA A 2 -10.38 5.72 -5.22
C ALA A 2 -11.43 4.60 -5.41
N ARG A 3 -11.88 4.32 -6.64
CA ARG A 3 -12.81 3.23 -6.95
C ARG A 3 -12.27 1.85 -6.56
N GLU A 4 -11.01 1.59 -6.88
CA GLU A 4 -10.39 0.29 -6.60
C GLU A 4 -10.17 0.09 -5.09
N LEU A 5 -9.92 1.17 -4.35
CA LEU A 5 -9.89 1.12 -2.88
C LEU A 5 -11.26 0.77 -2.30
N ASN A 6 -12.36 1.31 -2.86
CA ASN A 6 -13.71 0.93 -2.47
C ASN A 6 -14.01 -0.54 -2.78
N ASN A 7 -13.63 -1.02 -3.97
CA ASN A 7 -13.84 -2.43 -4.35
C ASN A 7 -13.11 -3.39 -3.39
N GLU A 8 -11.86 -3.10 -3.06
CA GLU A 8 -11.10 -3.90 -2.08
C GLU A 8 -11.74 -3.85 -0.69
N PHE A 9 -12.27 -2.69 -0.27
CA PHE A 9 -13.00 -2.57 1.00
C PHE A 9 -14.25 -3.46 1.03
N LEU A 10 -15.09 -3.39 0.00
CA LEU A 10 -16.30 -4.22 -0.13
C LEU A 10 -15.95 -5.71 -0.05
N ASN A 11 -14.93 -6.13 -0.82
CA ASN A 11 -14.48 -7.50 -0.88
C ASN A 11 -13.90 -7.98 0.47
N ARG A 12 -12.93 -7.24 1.02
CA ARG A 12 -12.19 -7.66 2.23
C ARG A 12 -13.06 -7.78 3.47
N TYR A 13 -14.07 -6.92 3.57
CA TYR A 13 -14.91 -6.82 4.77
C TYR A 13 -16.35 -7.29 4.54
N SER A 14 -16.66 -7.84 3.36
CA SER A 14 -18.01 -8.31 3.00
C SER A 14 -19.09 -7.23 3.19
N HIS A 15 -18.76 -5.97 2.93
CA HIS A 15 -19.74 -4.89 2.97
C HIS A 15 -20.58 -4.90 1.68
N MET A 16 -21.87 -4.61 1.82
CA MET A 16 -22.78 -4.42 0.69
C MET A 16 -22.77 -2.97 0.21
N ASP A 17 -22.58 -2.03 1.14
CA ASP A 17 -22.59 -0.60 0.85
C ASP A 17 -21.19 -0.06 0.62
N SER A 18 -21.09 0.87 -0.33
CA SER A 18 -19.85 1.60 -0.61
C SER A 18 -19.33 2.34 0.62
N HIS A 19 -18.01 2.47 0.72
CA HIS A 19 -17.38 3.28 1.74
C HIS A 19 -17.83 4.74 1.61
N LYS A 20 -18.11 5.42 2.72
CA LYS A 20 -18.64 6.81 2.72
C LYS A 20 -17.79 7.78 1.89
N SER A 21 -16.46 7.63 1.94
CA SER A 21 -15.54 8.44 1.12
C SER A 21 -15.74 8.25 -0.38
N TRP A 22 -16.05 7.04 -0.85
CA TRP A 22 -16.32 6.80 -2.27
C TRP A 22 -17.58 7.53 -2.73
N THR A 23 -18.64 7.49 -1.93
CA THR A 23 -19.92 8.17 -2.22
C THR A 23 -19.75 9.69 -2.40
N VAL A 24 -18.79 10.29 -1.70
CA VAL A 24 -18.45 11.71 -1.85
C VAL A 24 -17.57 11.91 -3.09
N ILE A 25 -16.46 11.19 -3.19
CA ILE A 25 -15.47 11.34 -4.28
C ILE A 25 -16.12 11.12 -5.65
N SER A 26 -17.03 10.16 -5.78
CA SER A 26 -17.70 9.86 -7.05
C SER A 26 -18.60 10.98 -7.57
N LYS A 27 -18.90 11.99 -6.74
CA LYS A 27 -19.73 13.15 -7.08
C LYS A 27 -18.92 14.42 -7.29
N LEU A 28 -17.62 14.39 -7.01
CA LEU A 28 -16.74 15.55 -7.18
C LEU A 28 -16.27 15.61 -8.64
N GLU A 29 -16.16 16.82 -9.15
CA GLU A 29 -15.45 17.08 -10.39
C GLU A 29 -13.95 16.87 -10.20
N GLU A 30 -13.27 16.49 -11.27
CA GLU A 30 -11.82 16.36 -11.25
C GLU A 30 -11.18 17.75 -11.07
N PRO A 31 -10.30 17.93 -10.08
CA PRO A 31 -9.71 19.23 -9.80
C PRO A 31 -8.74 19.62 -10.92
N LYS A 32 -8.75 20.91 -11.29
CA LYS A 32 -7.84 21.48 -12.30
C LYS A 32 -6.46 21.73 -11.69
N ILE A 33 -5.69 20.66 -11.52
CA ILE A 33 -4.31 20.71 -10.99
C ILE A 33 -3.37 20.34 -12.13
N ASP A 34 -2.25 21.06 -12.22
CA ASP A 34 -1.22 20.76 -13.22
C ASP A 34 -0.61 19.37 -12.98
N ASP A 35 -0.57 18.55 -14.03
CA ASP A 35 0.09 17.24 -13.97
C ASP A 35 1.60 17.42 -14.18
N VAL A 36 2.33 17.46 -13.07
CA VAL A 36 3.80 17.50 -13.04
C VAL A 36 4.44 16.11 -12.91
N GLY A 37 3.63 15.05 -13.01
CA GLY A 37 4.07 13.67 -12.82
C GLY A 37 4.35 13.30 -11.36
N LEU A 38 4.91 12.10 -11.18
CA LEU A 38 5.21 11.54 -9.85
C LEU A 38 6.61 11.94 -9.37
N THR A 39 6.70 12.43 -8.14
CA THR A 39 8.00 12.61 -7.47
C THR A 39 8.56 11.27 -6.99
N PRO A 40 9.88 11.12 -6.83
CA PRO A 40 10.48 9.95 -6.21
C PRO A 40 9.84 9.63 -4.84
N PHE A 41 9.55 8.36 -4.60
CA PHE A 41 8.88 7.95 -3.36
C PHE A 41 9.79 8.16 -2.15
N ALA A 42 9.33 8.90 -1.15
CA ALA A 42 10.10 9.13 0.07
C ALA A 42 10.28 7.82 0.87
N GLN A 43 11.53 7.45 1.17
CA GLN A 43 11.85 6.23 1.91
C GLN A 43 11.99 6.53 3.40
N ALA A 44 10.86 6.56 4.10
CA ALA A 44 10.75 6.82 5.55
C ALA A 44 11.15 5.58 6.39
N MET A 45 12.39 5.12 6.20
CA MET A 45 12.97 3.94 6.85
C MET A 45 14.46 4.15 7.15
N PRO A 46 15.12 3.26 7.94
CA PRO A 46 16.55 3.33 8.20
C PRO A 46 17.38 3.33 6.91
N LYS A 47 18.50 4.09 6.91
CA LYS A 47 19.37 4.24 5.73
C LYS A 47 19.81 2.89 5.13
N LYS A 48 20.06 1.87 5.97
CA LYS A 48 20.49 0.52 5.55
C LYS A 48 19.52 -0.21 4.62
N TYR A 49 18.25 0.21 4.56
CA TYR A 49 17.25 -0.38 3.65
C TYR A 49 16.92 0.48 2.43
N ARG A 50 17.41 1.72 2.39
CA ARG A 50 17.07 2.64 1.30
C ARG A 50 17.71 2.19 -0.01
N ILE A 51 16.96 2.29 -1.09
CA ILE A 51 17.41 1.95 -2.45
C ILE A 51 16.90 3.02 -3.40
N GLU A 52 17.80 3.85 -3.90
CA GLU A 52 17.44 4.88 -4.88
C GLU A 52 16.81 4.27 -6.13
N GLY A 53 15.74 4.88 -6.64
CA GLY A 53 14.99 4.37 -7.80
C GLY A 53 14.12 3.13 -7.55
N ASP A 54 14.27 2.42 -6.42
CA ASP A 54 13.50 1.21 -6.13
C ASP A 54 12.96 1.18 -4.68
N ALA A 55 11.94 2.02 -4.45
CA ALA A 55 11.24 2.07 -3.17
C ALA A 55 10.52 0.75 -2.82
N VAL A 56 10.11 -0.03 -3.83
CA VAL A 56 9.41 -1.30 -3.62
C VAL A 56 10.33 -2.30 -2.93
N THR A 57 11.54 -2.50 -3.46
CA THR A 57 12.51 -3.41 -2.84
C THR A 57 12.97 -2.88 -1.49
N ALA A 58 13.15 -1.57 -1.34
CA ALA A 58 13.52 -0.95 -0.06
C ALA A 58 12.51 -1.29 1.05
N TYR A 59 11.20 -1.05 0.80
CA TYR A 59 10.16 -1.33 1.77
C TYR A 59 9.99 -2.83 2.07
N ARG A 60 10.09 -3.69 1.05
CA ARG A 60 10.04 -5.15 1.26
C ARG A 60 11.14 -5.64 2.19
N LYS A 61 12.39 -5.19 1.97
CA LYS A 61 13.52 -5.52 2.84
C LYS A 61 13.30 -4.99 4.26
N TYR A 62 12.87 -3.75 4.40
CA TYR A 62 12.59 -3.16 5.72
C TYR A 62 11.52 -3.98 6.47
N TYR A 63 10.40 -4.30 5.82
CA TYR A 63 9.30 -5.00 6.47
C TYR A 63 9.65 -6.44 6.86
N VAL A 64 10.29 -7.21 5.98
CA VAL A 64 10.68 -8.60 6.30
C VAL A 64 11.65 -8.66 7.49
N ASN A 65 12.58 -7.70 7.61
CA ASN A 65 13.62 -7.75 8.64
C ASN A 65 13.20 -7.09 9.97
N GLU A 66 12.34 -6.07 9.95
CA GLU A 66 12.08 -5.24 11.14
C GLU A 66 10.63 -5.36 11.66
N LYS A 67 9.70 -5.92 10.87
CA LYS A 67 8.28 -6.03 11.25
C LYS A 67 7.91 -7.46 11.60
N THR A 68 8.56 -7.98 12.65
CA THR A 68 8.34 -9.33 13.19
C THR A 68 6.91 -9.58 13.70
N PHE A 69 6.15 -8.51 13.95
CA PHE A 69 4.76 -8.56 14.40
C PHE A 69 3.72 -8.60 13.27
N ALA A 70 4.15 -8.61 12.01
CA ALA A 70 3.22 -8.65 10.88
C ALA A 70 2.42 -9.97 10.90
N ARG A 71 1.09 -9.85 10.79
CA ARG A 71 0.14 -10.97 10.76
C ARG A 71 -0.82 -10.80 9.59
N TRP A 72 -1.23 -11.90 8.98
CA TRP A 72 -2.14 -11.91 7.83
C TRP A 72 -3.38 -12.72 8.18
N LYS A 73 -4.56 -12.14 7.93
CA LYS A 73 -5.85 -12.82 8.11
C LYS A 73 -6.19 -13.76 6.95
N LEU A 74 -5.69 -13.42 5.75
CA LEU A 74 -5.84 -14.19 4.52
C LEU A 74 -4.47 -14.76 4.12
N LYS A 75 -3.99 -14.48 2.91
CA LYS A 75 -2.66 -14.89 2.43
C LYS A 75 -1.62 -13.80 2.66
N ASN A 76 -0.40 -14.19 3.01
CA ASN A 76 0.72 -13.26 3.04
C ASN A 76 1.20 -12.92 1.61
N PRO A 77 1.85 -11.76 1.41
CA PRO A 77 2.39 -11.40 0.11
C PRO A 77 3.45 -12.40 -0.37
N TYR A 78 3.53 -12.63 -1.68
CA TYR A 78 4.50 -13.55 -2.29
C TYR A 78 5.97 -13.22 -1.96
N TRP A 79 6.26 -11.95 -1.68
CA TRP A 79 7.59 -11.46 -1.34
C TRP A 79 7.92 -11.64 0.15
N TRP A 80 6.95 -11.99 0.98
CA TRP A 80 7.15 -12.21 2.42
C TRP A 80 7.76 -13.59 2.67
N LYS A 81 9.07 -13.70 2.43
CA LYS A 81 9.86 -14.91 2.69
C LYS A 81 10.45 -14.80 4.09
N HIS A 82 9.79 -15.39 5.08
CA HIS A 82 10.41 -15.57 6.39
C HIS A 82 11.66 -16.46 6.19
N SER A 83 12.85 -16.00 6.59
CA SER A 83 13.91 -16.94 6.93
C SER A 83 13.38 -17.76 8.11
N ARG A 84 13.10 -19.05 7.88
CA ARG A 84 13.20 -20.01 8.98
C ARG A 84 14.67 -19.96 9.39
N PHE A 85 14.99 -19.16 10.41
CA PHE A 85 16.15 -19.47 11.20
C PHE A 85 15.86 -20.84 11.80
N ASN A 86 16.61 -21.83 11.34
CA ASN A 86 16.65 -23.18 11.89
C ASN A 86 17.16 -23.09 13.33
#